data_AF-A0A382JZL7-F1
#
_entry.id   AF-A0A382JZL7-F1
#
_cell.length_a   1.000
_cell.length_b   1.000
_cell.length_c   1.000
_cell.angle_alpha   90.00
_cell.angle_beta   90.00
_cell.angle_gamma   90.00
#
_symmetry.space_group_name_H-M   'P 1'
#
loop_
_entity.id
_entity.type
_entity.pdbx_description
1 polymer ?
#
loop_
_entity_poly.entity_id
_entity_poly.type
_entity_poly.pdbx_seq_one_letter_code
_entity_poly.pdbx_strand_id
1 'polypeptide(L)'
;VRNKSIPSILSAALLLAVLMAPLASADSGDETITVNHVVLVDTPPHPEWEWNYSYQVEVSNLQMDVNYIAVILYKQTGDDEWRADWWWDDIESDGDQFDQPLMLQRGCYFINASLYEKEDLNSDAENATVLAAADLDFVVGTGTCVGGVYSEDAEYPGTHDGGGGTDAGGLPGFGLILSITAALGAALIATRRE
;
A
#
# COMPACT_ATOMS: atom_id res chain seq x y z
N VAL A 1 -26.78 14.12 -51.32
CA VAL A 1 -26.85 14.39 -49.87
C VAL A 1 -25.67 13.69 -49.21
N ARG A 2 -24.62 14.43 -48.85
CA ARG A 2 -23.38 13.88 -48.25
C ARG A 2 -23.56 13.87 -46.73
N ASN A 3 -23.64 12.69 -46.14
CA ASN A 3 -23.66 12.50 -44.70
C ASN A 3 -22.22 12.67 -44.16
N LYS A 4 -21.99 13.68 -43.32
CA LYS A 4 -20.72 13.87 -42.61
C LYS A 4 -20.75 12.97 -41.37
N SER A 5 -20.03 11.86 -41.42
CA SER A 5 -19.63 11.14 -40.21
C SER A 5 -18.48 11.91 -39.56
N ILE A 6 -18.70 12.37 -38.33
CA ILE A 6 -17.69 12.96 -37.45
C ILE A 6 -17.06 11.79 -36.68
N PRO A 7 -15.77 11.48 -36.84
CA PRO A 7 -15.09 10.54 -35.95
C PRO A 7 -14.78 11.26 -34.63
N SER A 8 -15.24 10.65 -33.52
CA SER A 8 -14.95 11.07 -32.15
C SER A 8 -13.47 10.84 -31.87
N ILE A 9 -12.68 11.92 -31.91
CA ILE A 9 -11.29 11.93 -31.46
C ILE A 9 -11.33 12.33 -29.99
N LEU A 10 -11.44 11.35 -29.10
CA LEU A 10 -11.14 11.49 -27.68
C LEU A 10 -10.03 10.50 -27.37
N SER A 11 -8.84 10.82 -27.89
CA SER A 11 -7.57 10.29 -27.42
C SER A 11 -6.64 11.46 -27.15
N ALA A 12 -5.90 11.33 -26.06
CA ALA A 12 -4.77 12.16 -25.64
C ALA A 12 -5.10 13.51 -24.99
N ALA A 13 -5.37 13.49 -23.68
CA ALA A 13 -4.84 14.44 -22.70
C ALA A 13 -5.29 14.02 -21.29
N LEU A 14 -4.71 12.95 -20.75
CA LEU A 14 -4.82 12.63 -19.32
C LEU A 14 -3.41 12.44 -18.78
N LEU A 15 -2.62 13.51 -18.86
CA LEU A 15 -1.31 13.60 -18.23
C LEU A 15 -1.53 14.24 -16.87
N LEU A 16 -1.53 13.38 -15.83
CA LEU A 16 -1.45 13.76 -14.44
C LEU A 16 -0.31 14.77 -14.25
N ALA A 17 -0.67 16.03 -14.12
CA ALA A 17 0.22 17.08 -13.64
C ALA A 17 0.06 17.20 -12.12
N VAL A 18 0.33 16.13 -11.37
CA VAL A 18 0.54 16.24 -9.91
C VAL A 18 2.02 16.54 -9.69
N LEU A 19 2.37 17.81 -9.94
CA LEU A 19 3.61 18.37 -9.41
C LEU A 19 3.53 18.27 -7.88
N MET A 20 4.57 17.72 -7.28
CA MET A 20 4.84 17.77 -5.84
C MET A 20 4.90 19.23 -5.38
N ALA A 21 3.75 19.80 -5.06
CA ALA A 21 3.65 20.99 -4.23
C ALA A 21 3.91 20.56 -2.78
N PRO A 22 4.66 21.36 -1.99
CA PRO A 22 4.61 21.19 -0.55
C PRO A 22 3.14 21.31 -0.13
N LEU A 23 2.65 20.36 0.66
CA LEU A 23 1.33 20.39 1.31
C LEU A 23 1.10 21.80 1.86
N ALA A 24 0.42 22.64 1.08
CA ALA A 24 -0.17 23.85 1.59
C ALA A 24 -1.23 23.32 2.54
N SER A 25 -1.03 23.54 3.84
CA SER A 25 -2.06 23.36 4.84
C SER A 25 -3.25 24.20 4.39
N ALA A 26 -4.16 23.57 3.64
CA ALA A 26 -5.53 24.00 3.52
C ALA A 26 -6.07 24.13 4.95
N ASP A 27 -7.07 24.96 5.13
CA ASP A 27 -7.84 25.08 6.35
C ASP A 27 -8.54 23.74 6.61
N SER A 28 -7.77 22.73 7.03
CA SER A 28 -8.19 21.34 7.12
C SER A 28 -8.85 21.20 8.48
N GLY A 29 -10.07 20.66 8.50
CA GLY A 29 -10.56 20.08 9.73
C GLY A 29 -9.62 18.96 10.20
N ASP A 30 -9.92 18.40 11.36
CA ASP A 30 -9.12 17.33 11.95
C ASP A 30 -9.31 15.97 11.21
N GLU A 31 -9.91 15.96 10.01
CA GLU A 31 -10.16 14.75 9.21
C GLU A 31 -8.87 14.00 8.93
N THR A 32 -8.98 12.67 8.92
CA THR A 32 -7.86 11.78 8.67
C THR A 32 -8.28 10.64 7.76
N ILE A 33 -7.31 10.18 6.98
CA ILE A 33 -7.38 8.95 6.20
C ILE A 33 -6.08 8.18 6.45
N THR A 34 -6.15 6.86 6.57
CA THR A 34 -4.98 6.01 6.80
C THR A 34 -5.03 4.79 5.89
N VAL A 35 -3.87 4.40 5.36
CA VAL A 35 -3.69 3.07 4.77
C VAL A 35 -3.18 2.15 5.87
N ASN A 36 -4.07 1.33 6.43
CA ASN A 36 -3.76 0.56 7.64
C ASN A 36 -2.81 -0.61 7.36
N HIS A 37 -3.03 -1.34 6.27
CA HIS A 37 -2.15 -2.42 5.85
C HIS A 37 -2.35 -2.81 4.39
N VAL A 38 -1.33 -3.49 3.84
CA VAL A 38 -1.39 -4.24 2.58
C VAL A 38 -0.89 -5.64 2.87
N VAL A 39 -1.76 -6.64 2.69
CA VAL A 39 -1.52 -8.03 3.11
C VAL A 39 -1.62 -9.00 1.94
N LEU A 40 -0.76 -10.01 1.95
CA LEU A 40 -0.81 -11.11 1.00
C LEU A 40 -2.06 -11.96 1.27
N VAL A 41 -2.90 -12.12 0.26
CA VAL A 41 -4.10 -12.96 0.31
C VAL A 41 -3.76 -14.38 -0.11
N ASP A 42 -3.07 -14.54 -1.26
CA ASP A 42 -2.67 -15.83 -1.79
C ASP A 42 -1.35 -15.75 -2.56
N THR A 43 -0.53 -16.79 -2.41
CA THR A 43 0.75 -16.91 -3.12
C THR A 43 0.51 -17.62 -4.46
N PRO A 44 0.86 -17.00 -5.60
CA PRO A 44 0.66 -17.64 -6.89
C PRO A 44 1.53 -18.91 -7.01
N PRO A 45 1.09 -19.93 -7.78
CA PRO A 45 1.86 -21.16 -8.00
C PRO A 45 3.23 -20.95 -8.66
N HIS A 46 3.39 -19.85 -9.39
CA HIS A 46 4.62 -19.49 -10.09
C HIS A 46 5.00 -18.03 -9.76
N PRO A 47 6.28 -17.75 -9.45
CA PRO A 47 6.71 -16.43 -8.98
C PRO A 47 6.57 -15.32 -10.04
N GLU A 48 6.54 -15.67 -11.33
CA GLU A 48 6.35 -14.74 -12.44
C GLU A 48 4.89 -14.32 -12.67
N TRP A 49 3.93 -14.91 -11.95
CA TRP A 49 2.52 -14.55 -12.05
C TRP A 49 2.16 -13.36 -11.16
N GLU A 50 0.95 -12.83 -11.35
CA GLU A 50 0.40 -11.80 -10.48
C GLU A 50 0.13 -12.37 -9.09
N TRP A 51 0.51 -11.60 -8.08
CA TRP A 51 0.33 -11.90 -6.67
C TRP A 51 -0.94 -11.22 -6.18
N ASN A 52 -1.69 -11.95 -5.35
CA ASN A 52 -2.95 -11.48 -4.81
C ASN A 52 -2.73 -10.84 -3.43
N TYR A 53 -2.87 -9.53 -3.36
CA TYR A 53 -2.85 -8.75 -2.13
C TYR A 53 -4.22 -8.12 -1.85
N SER A 54 -4.43 -7.65 -0.63
CA SER A 54 -5.54 -6.78 -0.27
C SER A 54 -4.99 -5.61 0.53
N TYR A 55 -5.48 -4.40 0.27
CA TYR A 55 -5.22 -3.26 1.12
C TYR A 55 -6.47 -2.87 1.89
N GLN A 56 -6.28 -2.18 3.01
CA GLN A 56 -7.36 -1.57 3.78
C GLN A 56 -7.05 -0.09 4.01
N VAL A 57 -8.03 0.76 3.72
CA VAL A 57 -8.03 2.18 4.07
C VAL A 57 -9.11 2.45 5.11
N GLU A 58 -8.86 3.40 6.02
CA GLU A 58 -9.81 3.84 7.05
C GLU A 58 -9.86 5.37 7.11
N VAL A 59 -11.02 5.92 7.44
CA VAL A 59 -11.25 7.36 7.65
C VAL A 59 -11.63 7.64 9.10
N SER A 60 -11.31 8.82 9.60
CA SER A 60 -11.63 9.22 10.98
C SER A 60 -11.66 10.74 11.15
N ASN A 61 -12.36 11.20 12.20
CA ASN A 61 -12.61 12.60 12.53
C ASN A 61 -13.37 13.37 11.43
N LEU A 62 -14.29 12.71 10.75
CA LEU A 62 -15.13 13.31 9.72
C LEU A 62 -16.06 14.37 10.33
N GLN A 63 -16.24 15.48 9.60
CA GLN A 63 -17.20 16.50 9.99
C GLN A 63 -18.63 16.03 9.71
N MET A 64 -19.57 16.41 10.58
CA MET A 64 -20.99 16.15 10.34
C MET A 64 -21.47 16.95 9.12
N ASP A 65 -22.44 16.38 8.39
CA ASP A 65 -23.10 16.99 7.23
C ASP A 65 -22.17 17.31 6.04
N VAL A 66 -20.97 16.73 5.98
CA VAL A 66 -20.07 16.76 4.82
C VAL A 66 -20.13 15.42 4.09
N ASN A 67 -20.20 15.45 2.76
CA ASN A 67 -20.20 14.24 1.94
C ASN A 67 -18.80 13.99 1.40
N TYR A 68 -18.19 12.88 1.79
CA TYR A 68 -16.78 12.59 1.49
C TYR A 68 -16.62 11.64 0.30
N ILE A 69 -15.45 11.71 -0.32
CA ILE A 69 -14.99 10.73 -1.31
C ILE A 69 -13.48 10.56 -1.15
N ALA A 70 -13.01 9.32 -1.24
CA ALA A 70 -11.58 9.03 -1.27
C ALA A 70 -11.15 8.46 -2.62
N VAL A 71 -9.97 8.86 -3.06
CA VAL A 71 -9.32 8.32 -4.27
C VAL A 71 -8.10 7.52 -3.82
N ILE A 72 -8.07 6.24 -4.17
CA ILE A 72 -6.97 5.34 -3.84
C ILE A 72 -6.20 5.01 -5.12
N LEU A 73 -4.93 5.42 -5.14
CA LEU A 73 -4.02 5.23 -6.27
C LEU A 73 -2.84 4.40 -5.81
N TYR A 74 -2.31 3.56 -6.69
CA TYR A 74 -1.01 2.92 -6.45
C TYR A 74 -0.13 2.99 -7.70
N LYS A 75 1.16 2.80 -7.51
CA LYS A 75 2.11 2.67 -8.60
C LYS A 75 3.29 1.80 -8.21
N GLN A 76 3.98 1.28 -9.22
CA GLN A 76 5.28 0.65 -9.00
C GLN A 76 6.32 1.74 -8.74
N THR A 77 7.21 1.53 -7.77
CA THR A 77 8.29 2.48 -7.47
C THR A 77 9.23 2.61 -8.67
N GLY A 78 9.56 3.85 -9.03
CA GLY A 78 10.33 4.16 -10.24
C GLY A 78 9.48 4.33 -11.50
N ASP A 79 8.18 4.08 -11.41
CA ASP A 79 7.19 4.49 -12.40
C ASP A 79 6.66 5.90 -12.05
N ASP A 80 6.45 6.71 -13.08
CA ASP A 80 5.82 8.02 -12.96
C ASP A 80 4.30 7.92 -13.17
N GLU A 81 3.82 6.81 -13.74
CA GLU A 81 2.40 6.58 -14.00
C GLU A 81 1.69 6.00 -12.77
N TRP A 82 0.67 6.71 -12.31
CA TRP A 82 -0.24 6.24 -11.29
C TRP A 82 -1.31 5.34 -11.90
N ARG A 83 -1.59 4.23 -11.24
CA ARG A 83 -2.78 3.42 -11.52
C ARG A 83 -3.85 3.79 -10.52
N ALA A 84 -4.96 4.29 -11.04
CA ALA A 84 -6.18 4.42 -10.27
C ALA A 84 -6.86 3.06 -10.19
N ASP A 85 -7.09 2.61 -8.96
CA ASP A 85 -7.76 1.33 -8.73
C ASP A 85 -9.22 1.57 -8.37
N TRP A 86 -9.47 2.44 -7.39
CA TRP A 86 -10.81 2.63 -6.83
C TRP A 86 -11.10 4.06 -6.37
N TRP A 87 -12.36 4.45 -6.56
CA TRP A 87 -12.99 5.61 -5.95
C TRP A 87 -13.91 5.08 -4.85
N TRP A 88 -13.67 5.52 -3.62
CA TRP A 88 -14.48 5.15 -2.47
C TRP A 88 -15.45 6.29 -2.18
N ASP A 89 -16.69 6.14 -2.63
CA ASP A 89 -17.67 7.23 -2.71
C ASP A 89 -18.93 7.04 -1.84
N ASP A 90 -18.93 6.00 -1.01
CA ASP A 90 -19.96 5.64 -0.04
C ASP A 90 -19.44 5.72 1.42
N ILE A 91 -18.56 6.68 1.70
CA ILE A 91 -18.12 7.01 3.07
C ILE A 91 -19.29 7.66 3.81
N GLU A 92 -19.78 7.02 4.88
CA GLU A 92 -20.91 7.48 5.66
C GLU A 92 -20.51 7.94 7.07
N SER A 93 -19.45 7.36 7.66
CA SER A 93 -19.12 7.58 9.07
C SER A 93 -17.65 7.41 9.46
N ASP A 94 -17.32 7.91 10.65
CA ASP A 94 -16.02 7.69 11.28
C ASP A 94 -15.73 6.20 11.50
N GLY A 95 -14.51 5.79 11.14
CA GLY A 95 -14.07 4.40 11.25
C GLY A 95 -14.60 3.51 10.13
N ASP A 96 -15.25 4.07 9.11
CA ASP A 96 -15.53 3.32 7.90
C ASP A 96 -14.21 2.81 7.30
N GLN A 97 -14.28 1.60 6.74
CA GLN A 97 -13.12 0.90 6.19
C GLN A 97 -13.43 0.43 4.76
N PHE A 98 -12.39 0.45 3.92
CA PHE A 98 -12.46 0.04 2.54
C PHE A 98 -11.35 -0.95 2.22
N ASP A 99 -11.75 -2.20 1.98
CA ASP A 99 -10.86 -3.30 1.62
C ASP A 99 -10.99 -3.62 0.14
N GLN A 100 -9.88 -3.62 -0.61
CA GLN A 100 -9.88 -4.00 -2.02
C GLN A 100 -8.71 -4.91 -2.39
N PRO A 101 -8.94 -5.87 -3.31
CA PRO A 101 -7.90 -6.74 -3.81
C PRO A 101 -6.99 -6.01 -4.83
N LEU A 102 -5.72 -6.41 -4.85
CA LEU A 102 -4.70 -5.97 -5.80
C LEU A 102 -4.05 -7.19 -6.45
N MET A 103 -4.09 -7.25 -7.79
CA MET A 103 -3.29 -8.20 -8.57
C MET A 103 -2.07 -7.48 -9.10
N LEU A 104 -0.89 -7.82 -8.60
CA LEU A 104 0.35 -7.09 -8.93
C LEU A 104 1.49 -8.06 -9.25
N GLN A 105 2.37 -7.66 -10.16
CA GLN A 105 3.64 -8.35 -10.35
C GLN A 105 4.56 -8.12 -9.15
N ARG A 106 5.60 -8.94 -9.01
CA ARG A 106 6.61 -8.73 -7.97
C ARG A 106 7.31 -7.39 -8.16
N GLY A 107 7.50 -6.66 -7.07
CA GLY A 107 8.09 -5.32 -7.13
C GLY A 107 7.92 -4.50 -5.86
N CYS A 108 8.47 -3.29 -5.92
CA CYS A 108 8.26 -2.24 -4.94
C CYS A 108 7.09 -1.38 -5.40
N TYR A 109 6.16 -1.09 -4.50
CA TYR A 109 4.96 -0.33 -4.80
C TYR A 109 4.73 0.74 -3.75
N PHE A 110 4.01 1.77 -4.18
CA PHE A 110 3.54 2.86 -3.35
C PHE A 110 2.03 2.97 -3.52
N ILE A 111 1.29 3.07 -2.42
CA ILE A 111 -0.15 3.35 -2.41
C ILE A 111 -0.38 4.72 -1.74
N ASN A 112 -1.27 5.51 -2.32
CA ASN A 112 -1.73 6.79 -1.81
C ASN A 112 -3.25 6.77 -1.69
N ALA A 113 -3.76 7.23 -0.57
CA ALA A 113 -5.16 7.50 -0.35
C ALA A 113 -5.33 9.00 -0.08
N SER A 114 -6.19 9.65 -0.85
CA SER A 114 -6.50 11.08 -0.70
C SER A 114 -7.99 11.26 -0.46
N LEU A 115 -8.34 12.02 0.58
CA LEU A 115 -9.71 12.32 1.00
C LEU A 115 -10.12 13.71 0.53
N TYR A 116 -11.33 13.83 0.00
CA TYR A 116 -11.90 15.05 -0.53
C TYR A 116 -13.34 15.22 -0.07
N GLU A 117 -13.85 16.44 -0.18
CA GLU A 117 -15.28 16.67 -0.25
C GLU A 117 -15.79 16.25 -1.63
N LYS A 118 -16.88 15.47 -1.65
CA LYS A 118 -17.43 14.86 -2.86
C LYS A 118 -17.88 15.90 -3.88
N GLU A 119 -18.47 17.00 -3.46
CA GLU A 119 -18.92 18.06 -4.36
C GLU A 119 -17.74 18.82 -5.00
N ASP A 120 -16.70 19.10 -4.23
CA ASP A 120 -15.50 19.79 -4.70
C ASP A 120 -14.77 18.95 -5.76
N LEU A 121 -14.51 17.66 -5.46
CA LEU A 121 -13.84 16.75 -6.39
C LEU A 121 -14.63 16.52 -7.69
N ASN A 122 -15.95 16.39 -7.61
CA ASN A 122 -16.78 16.18 -8.81
C ASN A 122 -16.95 17.45 -9.65
N SER A 123 -16.79 18.63 -9.06
CA SER A 123 -16.93 19.91 -9.77
C SER A 123 -15.65 20.27 -10.51
N ASP A 124 -14.49 20.08 -9.88
CA ASP A 124 -13.17 20.38 -10.47
C ASP A 124 -12.08 19.47 -9.88
N ALA A 125 -11.92 18.27 -10.45
CA ALA A 125 -10.95 17.30 -9.96
C ALA A 125 -9.48 17.79 -10.01
N GLU A 126 -9.15 18.77 -10.85
CA GLU A 126 -7.79 19.31 -10.94
C GLU A 126 -7.47 20.30 -9.81
N ASN A 127 -8.49 21.00 -9.28
CA ASN A 127 -8.33 22.02 -8.25
C ASN A 127 -8.97 21.66 -6.90
N ALA A 128 -9.55 20.46 -6.79
CA ALA A 128 -10.18 19.99 -5.56
C ALA A 128 -9.21 19.98 -4.38
N THR A 129 -9.70 20.39 -3.22
CA THR A 129 -8.92 20.49 -1.99
C THR A 129 -8.76 19.11 -1.37
N VAL A 130 -7.50 18.67 -1.23
CA VAL A 130 -7.18 17.47 -0.45
C VAL A 130 -7.36 17.80 1.03
N LEU A 131 -8.32 17.15 1.67
CA LEU A 131 -8.62 17.34 3.09
C LEU A 131 -7.63 16.57 3.98
N ALA A 132 -7.36 15.32 3.60
CA ALA A 132 -6.38 14.46 4.24
C ALA A 132 -5.74 13.53 3.21
N ALA A 133 -4.51 13.08 3.47
CA ALA A 133 -3.84 12.09 2.65
C ALA A 133 -2.99 11.15 3.49
N ALA A 134 -2.86 9.92 3.03
CA ALA A 134 -1.95 8.92 3.57
C ALA A 134 -1.26 8.17 2.46
N ASP A 135 -0.08 7.67 2.76
CA ASP A 135 0.71 6.85 1.88
C ASP A 135 1.41 5.71 2.60
N LEU A 136 1.73 4.66 1.84
CA LEU A 136 2.42 3.49 2.32
C LEU A 136 3.27 2.86 1.20
N ASP A 137 4.55 2.64 1.48
CA ASP A 137 5.41 1.76 0.68
C ASP A 137 5.15 0.30 1.04
N PHE A 138 5.04 -0.57 0.04
CA PHE A 138 4.87 -2.00 0.26
C PHE A 138 5.60 -2.84 -0.80
N VAL A 139 5.89 -4.10 -0.43
CA VAL A 139 6.59 -5.05 -1.28
C VAL A 139 5.60 -6.11 -1.75
N VAL A 140 5.58 -6.37 -3.05
CA VAL A 140 4.83 -7.49 -3.63
C VAL A 140 5.81 -8.60 -3.96
N GLY A 141 5.59 -9.76 -3.36
CA GLY A 141 6.41 -10.96 -3.55
C GLY A 141 7.24 -11.31 -2.32
N THR A 142 8.24 -12.17 -2.51
CA THR A 142 9.12 -12.65 -1.44
C THR A 142 10.39 -11.82 -1.26
N GLY A 143 10.68 -10.90 -2.17
CA GLY A 143 11.92 -10.11 -2.13
C GLY A 143 11.90 -8.95 -1.15
N THR A 144 12.85 -8.05 -1.33
CA THR A 144 12.99 -6.82 -0.53
C THR A 144 13.16 -5.59 -1.41
N CYS A 145 12.79 -4.43 -0.87
CA CYS A 145 12.90 -3.14 -1.54
C CYS A 145 13.90 -2.24 -0.83
N VAL A 146 14.94 -1.80 -1.55
CA VAL A 146 15.93 -0.85 -1.06
C VAL A 146 16.05 0.30 -2.05
N GLY A 147 15.67 1.51 -1.63
CA GLY A 147 15.68 2.69 -2.50
C GLY A 147 14.79 2.55 -3.74
N GLY A 148 13.66 1.84 -3.62
CA GLY A 148 12.74 1.57 -4.73
C GLY A 148 13.18 0.48 -5.70
N VAL A 149 14.34 -0.15 -5.48
CA VAL A 149 14.82 -1.26 -6.30
C VAL A 149 14.42 -2.59 -5.65
N TYR A 150 13.67 -3.40 -6.38
CA TYR A 150 13.27 -4.73 -5.95
C TYR A 150 14.42 -5.73 -6.14
N SER A 151 14.75 -6.47 -5.08
CA SER A 151 15.72 -7.56 -5.11
C SER A 151 15.03 -8.85 -4.71
N GLU A 152 15.14 -9.87 -5.57
CA GLU A 152 14.65 -11.21 -5.23
C GLU A 152 15.45 -11.77 -4.06
N ASP A 153 14.75 -12.42 -3.14
CA ASP A 153 15.41 -13.26 -2.17
C ASP A 153 16.16 -14.36 -2.92
N ALA A 154 17.43 -14.57 -2.57
CA ALA A 154 18.21 -15.65 -3.15
C ALA A 154 17.52 -16.97 -2.80
N GLU A 155 16.82 -17.54 -3.78
CA GLU A 155 16.38 -18.91 -3.74
C GLU A 155 17.64 -19.74 -3.49
N TYR A 156 17.80 -20.24 -2.27
CA TYR A 156 18.84 -21.22 -1.99
C TYR A 156 18.49 -22.38 -2.92
N PRO A 157 19.31 -22.70 -3.95
CA PRO A 157 18.94 -23.73 -4.89
C PRO A 157 18.75 -24.99 -4.06
N GLY A 158 17.50 -25.48 -4.06
CA GLY A 158 17.14 -26.71 -3.39
C GLY A 158 18.19 -27.75 -3.74
N THR A 159 18.73 -28.38 -2.70
CA THR A 159 19.59 -29.54 -2.85
C THR A 159 18.88 -30.49 -3.81
N HIS A 160 19.52 -30.75 -4.94
CA HIS A 160 19.04 -31.69 -5.93
C HIS A 160 18.98 -33.05 -5.23
N ASP A 161 17.79 -33.49 -4.79
CA ASP A 161 17.56 -34.82 -4.25
C ASP A 161 17.62 -35.83 -5.41
N GLY A 162 18.86 -36.11 -5.84
CA GLY A 162 19.24 -37.27 -6.63
C GLY A 162 19.73 -38.36 -5.67
N GLY A 163 18.85 -39.31 -5.36
CA GLY A 163 19.04 -40.28 -4.28
C GLY A 163 20.22 -41.24 -4.42
N GLY A 164 20.59 -41.82 -3.26
CA GLY A 164 21.42 -43.03 -3.18
C GLY A 164 22.03 -43.31 -1.81
N GLY A 165 21.41 -44.22 -1.04
CA GLY A 165 22.14 -45.18 -0.18
C GLY A 165 22.43 -44.82 1.29
N THR A 166 21.59 -45.36 2.19
CA THR A 166 21.94 -46.07 3.46
C THR A 166 23.15 -45.60 4.28
N ASP A 167 22.95 -44.89 5.39
CA ASP A 167 22.82 -45.46 6.75
C ASP A 167 23.07 -44.42 7.85
N ALA A 168 22.18 -44.48 8.86
CA ALA A 168 22.33 -44.06 10.25
C ALA A 168 22.61 -42.56 10.57
N GLY A 169 21.55 -41.86 10.98
CA GLY A 169 21.69 -40.81 12.00
C GLY A 169 20.69 -39.64 11.96
N GLY A 170 19.54 -39.80 12.62
CA GLY A 170 18.90 -38.71 13.38
C GLY A 170 18.04 -37.68 12.64
N LEU A 171 16.76 -38.01 12.49
CA LEU A 171 15.54 -37.18 12.61
C LEU A 171 15.39 -35.85 11.80
N PRO A 172 14.30 -35.71 11.01
CA PRO A 172 13.93 -34.48 10.33
C PRO A 172 13.05 -33.56 11.20
N GLY A 173 13.20 -32.25 10.99
CA GLY A 173 12.15 -31.23 11.13
C GLY A 173 11.76 -30.77 12.53
N PHE A 174 12.42 -29.72 13.06
CA PHE A 174 11.83 -28.83 14.08
C PHE A 174 12.40 -27.41 13.91
N GLY A 175 11.50 -26.42 13.79
CA GLY A 175 11.84 -25.01 13.70
C GLY A 175 12.60 -24.53 14.93
N LEU A 176 13.70 -23.82 14.69
CA LEU A 176 14.42 -23.12 15.74
C LEU A 176 13.73 -21.79 16.01
N ILE A 177 12.87 -21.79 17.02
CA ILE A 177 12.38 -20.60 17.70
C ILE A 177 13.60 -19.94 18.36
N LEU A 178 14.09 -18.83 17.81
CA LEU A 178 15.10 -18.00 18.48
C LEU A 178 14.44 -17.28 19.67
N SER A 179 14.47 -17.98 20.81
CA SER A 179 14.00 -17.48 22.10
C SER A 179 14.87 -16.31 22.58
N ILE A 180 14.26 -15.14 22.74
CA ILE A 180 14.86 -13.96 23.37
C ILE A 180 14.99 -14.23 24.86
N THR A 181 16.22 -14.28 25.40
CA THR A 181 16.45 -13.91 26.81
C THR A 181 17.93 -13.60 27.10
N ALA A 182 18.19 -12.38 27.55
CA ALA A 182 19.16 -12.07 28.63
C ALA A 182 19.10 -10.55 28.92
N ALA A 183 19.21 -10.02 30.12
CA ALA A 183 18.95 -10.43 31.50
C ALA A 183 19.05 -9.12 32.34
N LEU A 184 18.42 -9.13 33.52
CA LEU A 184 18.34 -8.05 34.51
C LEU A 184 19.66 -7.28 34.78
N GLY A 185 19.51 -5.98 35.03
CA GLY A 185 20.47 -5.17 35.79
C GLY A 185 19.74 -4.07 36.57
N ALA A 186 19.20 -4.39 37.74
CA ALA A 186 18.71 -3.41 38.71
C ALA A 186 19.72 -3.29 39.87
N ALA A 187 20.12 -2.07 40.21
CA ALA A 187 20.53 -1.72 41.57
C ALA A 187 20.36 -0.20 41.79
N LEU A 188 19.39 0.14 42.63
CA LEU A 188 19.14 1.45 43.21
C LEU A 188 20.21 1.77 44.26
N ILE A 189 20.73 3.00 44.28
CA ILE A 189 21.05 3.69 45.54
C ILE A 189 20.59 5.15 45.41
N ALA A 190 19.37 5.39 45.88
CA ALA A 190 18.95 6.71 46.33
C ALA A 190 19.00 6.70 47.86
N THR A 191 19.89 7.50 48.44
CA THR A 191 19.70 8.00 49.80
C THR A 191 19.92 9.50 49.81
N ARG A 192 18.83 10.17 50.19
CA ARG A 192 18.58 11.61 50.33
C ARG A 192 19.50 12.32 51.34
N ARG A 193 19.80 13.58 51.00
CA ARG A 193 19.51 14.85 51.73
C ARG A 193 20.07 15.02 53.16
N GLU A 194 20.90 16.04 53.32
CA GLU A 194 20.61 17.28 54.07
C GLU A 194 21.14 18.49 53.29
#